data_AF-A0A843I3N8-F1
#
_entry.id   AF-A0A843I3N8-F1
#
_cell.length_a   1.000
_cell.length_b   1.000
_cell.length_c   1.000
_cell.angle_alpha   90.00
_cell.angle_beta   90.00
_cell.angle_gamma   90.00
#
_symmetry.space_group_name_H-M   'P 1'
#
loop_
_entity.id
_entity.type
_entity.pdbx_description
1 polymer ?
#
loop_
_entity_poly.entity_id
_entity_poly.type
_entity_poly.pdbx_seq_one_letter_code
_entity_poly.pdbx_strand_id
1 'polypeptide(L)'
;MVKPRFGQHFLNDQSIAQREISYAEITKDDIVLEIGPGKGIITKLLAAYAKEVIAIEIDPQLATELQKTLPRNVTLLCKDALTV
;
A
#
# COMPACT_ATOMS: atom_id res chain seq x y z
N MET A 1 -19.73 20.20 -9.38
CA MET A 1 -18.79 19.07 -9.61
C MET A 1 -18.16 18.72 -8.27
N VAL A 2 -18.46 17.55 -7.71
CA VAL A 2 -17.83 17.09 -6.46
C VAL A 2 -16.39 16.69 -6.79
N LYS A 3 -15.40 17.35 -6.20
CA LYS A 3 -14.00 16.90 -6.31
C LYS A 3 -13.86 15.57 -5.54
N PRO A 4 -13.17 14.56 -6.09
CA PRO A 4 -12.82 13.36 -5.33
C PRO A 4 -12.11 13.78 -4.05
N ARG A 5 -12.59 13.30 -2.91
CA ARG A 5 -12.15 13.76 -1.57
C ARG A 5 -10.64 13.62 -1.33
N PHE A 6 -10.02 12.63 -1.97
CA PHE A 6 -8.61 12.27 -1.77
C PHE A 6 -7.77 12.23 -3.07
N GLY A 7 -8.32 12.68 -4.22
CA GLY A 7 -7.55 12.71 -5.48
C GLY A 7 -7.00 11.34 -5.95
N GLN A 8 -7.69 10.24 -5.64
CA GLN A 8 -7.20 8.89 -5.86
C GLN A 8 -7.10 8.51 -7.35
N HIS A 9 -5.94 8.02 -7.77
CA HIS A 9 -5.71 7.37 -9.05
C HIS A 9 -5.12 5.97 -8.80
N PHE A 10 -5.81 4.93 -9.27
CA PHE A 10 -5.40 3.56 -8.98
C PHE A 10 -4.56 2.97 -10.10
N LEU A 11 -3.39 2.45 -9.73
CA LEU A 11 -2.62 1.56 -10.59
C LEU A 11 -3.40 0.24 -10.76
N ASN A 12 -3.73 -0.12 -11.99
CA ASN A 12 -4.40 -1.39 -12.32
C ASN A 12 -3.49 -2.35 -13.10
N ASP A 13 -2.33 -1.88 -13.58
CA ASP A 13 -1.38 -2.68 -14.34
C ASP A 13 -0.35 -3.34 -13.40
N GLN A 14 -0.40 -4.66 -13.30
CA GLN A 14 0.51 -5.42 -12.46
C GLN A 14 1.96 -5.43 -12.98
N SER A 15 2.16 -5.32 -14.30
CA SER A 15 3.51 -5.32 -14.89
C SER A 15 4.26 -4.05 -14.52
N ILE A 16 3.57 -2.90 -14.52
CA ILE A 16 4.12 -1.64 -14.04
C ILE A 16 4.41 -1.74 -12.54
N ALA A 17 3.49 -2.27 -11.74
CA ALA A 17 3.71 -2.44 -10.30
C ALA A 17 4.96 -3.29 -10.00
N GLN A 18 5.13 -4.42 -10.70
CA GLN A 18 6.31 -5.28 -10.56
C GLN A 18 7.60 -4.57 -10.98
N ARG A 19 7.56 -3.80 -12.06
CA ARG A 19 8.69 -3.00 -12.53
C ARG A 19 9.11 -1.97 -11.48
N GLU A 20 8.17 -1.21 -10.93
CA GLU A 20 8.48 -0.23 -9.89
C GLU A 20 9.11 -0.89 -8.65
N ILE A 21 8.55 -2.03 -8.20
CA ILE A 21 9.13 -2.80 -7.09
C ILE A 21 10.54 -3.31 -7.40
N SER A 22 10.82 -3.69 -8.65
CA SER A 22 12.15 -4.18 -9.01
C SER A 22 13.26 -3.13 -8.87
N TYR A 23 12.93 -1.84 -8.96
CA TYR A 23 13.89 -0.75 -8.75
C TYR A 23 14.17 -0.46 -7.28
N ALA A 24 13.33 -0.95 -6.36
CA ALA A 24 13.45 -0.67 -4.93
C ALA A 24 14.41 -1.62 -4.21
N GLU A 25 14.90 -2.67 -4.87
CA GLU A 25 15.91 -3.64 -4.37
C GLU A 25 15.60 -4.21 -2.96
N ILE A 26 14.31 -4.40 -2.68
CA ILE A 26 13.80 -4.79 -1.36
C ILE A 26 14.17 -6.24 -1.04
N THR A 27 14.63 -6.46 0.18
CA THR A 27 15.05 -7.76 0.71
C THR A 27 14.22 -8.19 1.92
N LYS A 28 14.47 -9.43 2.38
CA LYS A 28 13.80 -10.00 3.56
C LYS A 28 14.26 -9.43 4.90
N ASP A 29 15.21 -8.50 4.88
CA ASP A 29 15.67 -7.78 6.06
C ASP A 29 14.99 -6.41 6.21
N ASP A 30 14.30 -5.93 5.16
CA ASP A 30 13.73 -4.60 5.12
C ASP A 30 12.34 -4.50 5.74
N ILE A 31 12.09 -3.37 6.40
CA ILE A 31 10.76 -2.91 6.83
C ILE A 31 10.36 -1.76 5.92
N VAL A 32 9.24 -1.90 5.21
CA VAL A 32 8.80 -0.91 4.21
C VAL A 32 7.61 -0.13 4.71
N LEU A 33 7.67 1.21 4.59
CA LEU A 33 6.52 2.09 4.79
C LEU A 33 5.86 2.41 3.45
N GLU A 34 4.58 2.12 3.30
CA GLU A 34 3.77 2.47 2.13
C GLU A 34 2.73 3.54 2.53
N ILE A 35 2.73 4.67 1.82
CA ILE A 35 1.72 5.73 1.99
C ILE A 35 0.69 5.61 0.86
N GLY A 36 -0.58 5.51 1.21
CA GLY A 36 -1.68 5.41 0.25
C GLY A 36 -1.69 4.07 -0.49
N PRO A 37 -1.82 2.92 0.20
CA PRO A 37 -1.84 1.60 -0.43
C PRO A 37 -3.03 1.42 -1.38
N GLY A 38 -4.11 2.19 -1.19
CA GLY A 38 -5.30 2.14 -2.04
C GLY A 38 -5.90 0.73 -2.12
N LYS A 39 -5.87 0.13 -3.31
CA LYS A 39 -6.38 -1.24 -3.55
C LYS A 39 -5.38 -2.35 -3.20
N GLY A 40 -4.15 -2.00 -2.82
CA GLY A 40 -3.13 -2.95 -2.36
C GLY A 40 -2.39 -3.71 -3.44
N ILE A 41 -2.36 -3.21 -4.69
CA ILE A 41 -1.59 -3.86 -5.78
C ILE A 41 -0.09 -3.85 -5.45
N ILE A 42 0.43 -2.72 -4.97
CA ILE A 42 1.84 -2.57 -4.57
C ILE A 42 2.08 -3.23 -3.21
N THR A 43 1.20 -3.00 -2.22
CA THR A 43 1.27 -3.61 -0.88
C THR A 43 1.53 -5.12 -0.90
N LYS A 44 0.82 -5.87 -1.76
CA LYS A 44 0.98 -7.33 -1.86
C LYS A 44 2.33 -7.73 -2.45
N LEU A 45 2.86 -6.95 -3.40
CA LEU A 45 4.19 -7.15 -3.96
C LEU A 45 5.25 -6.84 -2.89
N LEU A 46 5.15 -5.70 -2.21
CA LEU A 46 6.03 -5.33 -1.11
C LEU A 46 6.11 -6.44 -0.06
N ALA A 47 4.97 -6.95 0.39
CA ALA A 47 4.89 -8.02 1.38
C ALA A 47 5.56 -9.33 0.93
N ALA A 48 5.61 -9.59 -0.38
CA ALA A 48 6.28 -10.75 -0.95
C ALA A 48 7.82 -10.65 -0.86
N TYR A 49 8.39 -9.44 -0.85
CA TYR A 49 9.84 -9.22 -0.80
C TYR A 49 10.35 -8.79 0.58
N ALA A 50 9.63 -7.89 1.25
CA ALA A 50 10.01 -7.33 2.55
C ALA A 50 9.87 -8.34 3.71
N LYS A 51 10.49 -8.00 4.84
CA LYS A 51 10.22 -8.60 6.16
C LYS A 51 8.83 -8.23 6.62
N GLU A 52 8.54 -6.93 6.62
CA GLU A 52 7.31 -6.32 7.12
C GLU A 52 6.95 -5.11 6.25
N VAL A 53 5.65 -4.88 6.08
CA VAL A 53 5.13 -3.68 5.43
C VAL A 53 4.20 -2.95 6.40
N ILE A 54 4.43 -1.67 6.61
CA ILE A 54 3.53 -0.77 7.33
C ILE A 54 2.85 0.09 6.29
N ALA A 55 1.53 0.00 6.17
CA ALA A 55 0.76 0.77 5.20
C ALA A 55 -0.08 1.83 5.91
N ILE A 56 -0.12 3.06 5.41
CA ILE A 56 -0.96 4.14 5.94
C ILE A 56 -1.99 4.53 4.88
N GLU A 57 -3.28 4.38 5.19
CA GLU A 57 -4.39 4.74 4.31
C GLU A 57 -5.30 5.76 5.01
N ILE A 58 -5.58 6.88 4.33
CA ILE A 58 -6.43 7.95 4.86
C ILE A 58 -7.91 7.67 4.61
N ASP A 59 -8.24 6.88 3.59
CA ASP A 59 -9.60 6.50 3.24
C ASP A 59 -10.08 5.27 4.03
N PRO A 60 -11.00 5.43 5.00
CA PRO A 60 -11.46 4.33 5.84
C PRO A 60 -12.19 3.23 5.07
N GLN A 61 -12.81 3.54 3.93
CA GLN A 61 -13.49 2.54 3.11
C GLN A 61 -12.46 1.64 2.42
N LEU A 62 -11.44 2.24 1.81
CA LEU A 62 -10.34 1.48 1.20
C LEU A 62 -9.58 0.67 2.25
N ALA A 63 -9.29 1.26 3.41
CA ALA A 63 -8.61 0.57 4.50
C ALA A 63 -9.41 -0.68 4.94
N THR A 64 -10.72 -0.56 5.11
CA THR A 64 -11.61 -1.67 5.49
C THR A 64 -11.60 -2.79 4.47
N GLU A 65 -11.67 -2.48 3.17
CA GLU A 65 -11.64 -3.48 2.11
C GLU A 65 -10.25 -4.12 1.96
N LEU A 66 -9.19 -3.31 2.03
CA LEU A 66 -7.82 -3.77 1.93
C LEU A 66 -7.49 -4.76 3.04
N GLN A 67 -7.88 -4.46 4.28
CA GLN A 67 -7.64 -5.29 5.47
C GLN A 67 -8.06 -6.75 5.30
N LYS A 68 -9.13 -7.01 4.52
CA LYS A 68 -9.64 -8.37 4.26
C LYS A 68 -8.69 -9.23 3.41
N THR A 69 -7.75 -8.61 2.72
CA THR A 69 -6.89 -9.28 1.72
C THR A 69 -5.39 -9.15 2.01
N LEU A 70 -5.03 -8.51 3.13
CA LEU A 70 -3.63 -8.26 3.47
C LEU A 70 -2.89 -9.54 3.91
N PRO A 71 -1.64 -9.73 3.45
CA PRO A 71 -0.75 -10.74 4.00
C PRO A 71 -0.47 -10.52 5.49
N ARG A 72 -0.02 -11.57 6.18
CA ARG A 72 0.21 -11.55 7.64
C ARG A 72 1.31 -10.59 8.09
N ASN A 73 2.27 -10.28 7.22
CA ASN A 73 3.37 -9.37 7.50
C ASN A 73 3.06 -7.92 7.09
N VAL A 74 1.77 -7.56 6.98
CA VAL A 74 1.35 -6.18 6.71
C VAL A 74 0.55 -5.63 7.88
N THR A 75 1.00 -4.50 8.41
CA THR A 75 0.28 -3.69 9.39
C THR A 75 -0.36 -2.50 8.67
N LEU A 76 -1.68 -2.36 8.76
CA LEU A 76 -2.43 -1.26 8.15
C LEU A 76 -2.88 -0.24 9.21
N LEU A 77 -2.53 1.03 8.99
CA LEU A 77 -2.94 2.16 9.80
C LEU A 77 -3.93 3.01 9.01
N CYS A 78 -5.19 3.05 9.46
CA CYS A 78 -6.20 3.97 8.92
C CYS A 78 -6.01 5.37 9.52
N LYS A 79 -5.07 6.15 8.98
CA LYS A 79 -4.66 7.47 9.50
C LYS A 79 -4.22 8.40 8.35
N ASP A 80 -4.14 9.69 8.64
CA ASP A 80 -3.42 10.64 7.79
C ASP A 80 -1.92 10.48 8.02
N ALA A 81 -1.17 10.18 6.95
CA ALA A 81 0.28 9.99 7.01
C ALA A 81 1.04 11.24 7.49
N LEU A 82 0.45 12.43 7.35
CA LEU A 82 1.06 13.69 7.82
C LEU A 82 0.92 13.91 9.33
N THR A 83 0.06 13.13 10.00
CA THR A 83 -0.22 13.28 11.43
C THR A 83 -0.07 11.96 12.20
N VAL A 84 0.61 10.98 11.60
CA VAL A 84 0.85 9.66 12.20
C VAL A 84 1.78 9.74 13.39
#